data_AF-A0ABD1UUK8-F1
#
_entry.id   AF-A0ABD1UUK8-F1
#
_cell.length_a   1.000
_cell.length_b   1.000
_cell.length_c   1.000
_cell.angle_alpha   90.00
_cell.angle_beta   90.00
_cell.angle_gamma   90.00
#
_symmetry.space_group_name_H-M   'P 1'
#
loop_
_entity.id
_entity.type
_entity.pdbx_description
1 polymer ?
#
loop_
_entity_poly.entity_id
_entity_poly.type
_entity_poly.pdbx_seq_one_letter_code
_entity_poly.pdbx_strand_id
1 'polypeptide(L)'
;MKEMMYKIAAMQPVNIDPATVLRPKRRNVRISDDPQSVAARHRRERISEKIRILQRLVPGGTKLDTASMLDEAIKYVKFLKRQIRQLQQPGNQVAPPPCLGVATGSSIAGDWVAATASTSKSLGSFAFSPLAGCAYIFGGHEADDPYPHLHLQ
;
A
#
# COMPACT_ATOMS: atom_id res chain seq x y z
N MET A 1 16.97 17.58 11.32
CA MET A 1 17.58 16.54 10.46
C MET A 1 16.57 15.50 9.95
N LYS A 2 15.81 14.81 10.83
CA LYS A 2 14.86 13.76 10.41
C LYS A 2 13.76 14.23 9.42
N GLU A 3 13.24 15.45 9.58
CA GLU A 3 12.20 15.97 8.68
C GLU A 3 12.70 16.14 7.23
N MET A 4 13.95 16.56 7.06
CA MET A 4 14.57 16.68 5.73
C MET A 4 14.69 15.31 5.07
N MET A 5 15.14 14.30 5.83
CA MET A 5 15.23 12.92 5.34
C MET A 5 13.87 12.39 4.88
N TYR A 6 12.81 12.64 5.66
CA TYR A 6 11.46 12.21 5.33
C TYR A 6 10.90 12.91 4.08
N LYS A 7 11.19 14.21 3.90
CA LYS A 7 10.81 14.94 2.68
C LYS A 7 11.51 14.38 1.44
N ILE A 8 12.81 14.12 1.52
CA ILE A 8 13.57 13.52 0.42
C ILE A 8 12.98 12.16 0.04
N ALA A 9 12.71 11.30 1.03
CA ALA A 9 12.15 9.98 0.79
C ALA A 9 10.74 10.03 0.16
N ALA A 10 9.92 11.01 0.53
CA ALA A 10 8.57 11.15 -0.01
C ALA A 10 8.54 11.54 -1.50
N MET A 11 9.63 12.08 -2.03
CA MET A 11 9.77 12.48 -3.42
C MET A 11 10.46 11.42 -4.28
N GLN A 12 10.92 10.30 -3.70
CA GLN A 12 11.55 9.23 -4.46
C GLN A 12 10.50 8.37 -5.15
N PRO A 13 10.75 7.91 -6.40
CA PRO A 13 9.86 6.99 -7.08
C PRO A 13 9.82 5.67 -6.30
N VAL A 14 8.66 5.34 -5.75
CA VAL A 14 8.47 4.11 -4.98
C VAL A 14 7.99 3.03 -5.94
N ASN A 15 8.81 2.01 -6.20
CA ASN A 15 8.31 0.77 -6.80
C ASN A 15 7.85 -0.16 -5.66
N ILE A 16 6.54 -0.35 -5.54
CA ILE A 16 5.90 -1.17 -4.50
C ILE A 16 5.81 -2.65 -4.92
N ASP A 17 6.19 -3.00 -6.16
CA ASP A 17 5.87 -4.32 -6.70
C ASP A 17 6.51 -5.41 -5.82
N PRO A 18 5.69 -6.22 -5.11
CA PRO A 18 6.19 -7.25 -4.20
C PRO A 18 7.01 -8.32 -4.94
N ALA A 19 6.83 -8.41 -6.27
CA ALA A 19 7.59 -9.27 -7.17
C ALA A 19 9.08 -8.88 -7.33
N THR A 20 9.46 -7.62 -7.06
CA THR A 20 10.86 -7.14 -7.20
C THR A 20 11.72 -7.45 -5.98
N VAL A 21 11.13 -8.01 -4.92
CA VAL A 21 11.83 -8.36 -3.68
C VAL A 21 12.44 -9.75 -3.85
N LEU A 22 13.67 -9.78 -4.35
CA LEU A 22 14.40 -11.02 -4.55
C LEU A 22 14.49 -11.82 -3.23
N ARG A 23 13.93 -13.03 -3.25
CA ARG A 23 14.10 -14.01 -2.18
C ARG A 23 15.55 -14.51 -2.23
N PRO A 24 16.27 -14.60 -1.09
CA PRO A 24 17.65 -15.07 -1.11
C PRO A 24 17.59 -16.57 -1.39
N LYS A 25 18.32 -17.03 -2.40
CA LYS A 25 18.44 -18.45 -2.68
C LYS A 25 19.18 -19.10 -1.51
N ARG A 26 18.48 -19.88 -0.68
CA ARG A 26 19.13 -20.66 0.38
C ARG A 26 19.90 -21.81 -0.27
N ARG A 27 21.23 -21.82 -0.13
CA ARG A 27 22.13 -22.91 -0.55
C ARG A 27 21.78 -24.19 0.22
N ASN A 28 21.82 -25.33 -0.48
CA ASN A 28 21.50 -26.68 -0.02
C ASN A 28 21.88 -26.96 1.45
N VAL A 29 20.91 -26.81 2.34
CA VAL A 29 20.89 -27.42 3.66
C VAL A 29 19.91 -28.58 3.55
N ARG A 30 20.18 -29.73 4.19
CA ARG A 30 19.17 -30.80 4.29
C ARG A 30 17.96 -30.23 5.04
N ILE A 31 16.82 -30.13 4.36
CA ILE A 31 15.59 -29.54 4.89
C ILE A 31 14.70 -30.70 5.31
N SER A 32 14.10 -30.62 6.50
CA SER A 32 13.06 -31.59 6.88
C SER A 32 11.79 -31.35 6.07
N ASP A 33 11.25 -32.43 5.51
CA ASP A 33 9.97 -32.47 4.78
C ASP A 33 8.76 -32.65 5.71
N ASP A 34 8.98 -32.65 7.02
CA ASP A 34 7.92 -32.67 8.02
C ASP A 34 6.91 -31.50 7.80
N PRO A 35 5.59 -31.78 7.79
CA PRO A 35 4.58 -30.76 7.47
C PRO A 35 4.62 -29.54 8.40
N GLN A 36 4.95 -29.72 9.68
CA GLN A 36 5.08 -28.63 10.64
C GLN A 36 6.31 -27.76 10.32
N SER A 37 7.44 -28.37 9.97
CA SER A 37 8.65 -27.68 9.51
C SER A 37 8.40 -26.85 8.24
N VAL A 38 7.71 -27.42 7.25
CA VAL A 38 7.35 -26.74 5.99
C VAL A 38 6.43 -25.54 6.26
N ALA A 39 5.39 -25.72 7.06
CA ALA A 39 4.47 -24.64 7.43
C ALA A 39 5.19 -23.48 8.15
N ALA A 40 6.06 -23.81 9.10
CA ALA A 40 6.87 -22.82 9.82
C ALA A 40 7.83 -22.06 8.88
N ARG A 41 8.45 -22.76 7.91
CA ARG A 41 9.31 -22.14 6.88
C ARG A 41 8.51 -21.15 6.04
N HIS A 42 7.37 -21.55 5.48
CA HIS A 42 6.52 -20.66 4.69
C HIS A 42 6.07 -19.43 5.50
N ARG A 43 5.74 -19.59 6.78
CA ARG A 43 5.43 -18.47 7.68
C ARG A 43 6.62 -17.49 7.79
N ARG A 44 7.83 -18.00 8.05
CA ARG A 44 9.05 -17.17 8.17
C ARG A 44 9.40 -16.45 6.87
N GLU A 45 9.19 -17.09 5.73
CA GLU A 45 9.42 -16.49 4.41
C GLU A 45 8.47 -15.34 4.13
N ARG A 46 7.16 -15.52 4.38
CA ARG A 46 6.15 -14.45 4.25
C ARG A 46 6.48 -13.24 5.15
N ILE A 47 6.96 -13.48 6.38
CA ILE A 47 7.39 -12.41 7.28
C ILE A 47 8.63 -11.70 6.70
N SER A 48 9.65 -12.45 6.29
CA SER A 48 10.90 -11.89 5.78
C SER A 48 10.71 -11.07 4.50
N GLU A 49 9.77 -11.47 3.65
CA GLU A 49 9.38 -10.73 2.45
C GLU A 49 8.79 -9.36 2.82
N LYS A 50 7.82 -9.34 3.75
CA LYS A 50 7.21 -8.08 4.23
C LYS A 50 8.23 -7.16 4.88
N ILE A 51 9.18 -7.70 5.65
CA ILE A 51 10.27 -6.93 6.27
C ILE A 51 11.14 -6.24 5.20
N ARG A 52 11.47 -6.91 4.09
CA ARG A 52 12.27 -6.30 3.01
C ARG A 52 11.54 -5.23 2.22
N ILE A 53 10.25 -5.44 1.98
CA ILE A 53 9.40 -4.39 1.39
C ILE A 53 9.47 -3.16 2.29
N LEU A 54 9.26 -3.36 3.60
CA LEU A 54 9.31 -2.27 4.57
C LEU A 54 10.68 -1.55 4.58
N GLN A 55 11.80 -2.27 4.47
CA GLN A 55 13.14 -1.68 4.39
C GLN A 55 13.33 -0.69 3.22
N ARG A 56 12.61 -0.88 2.11
CA ARG A 56 12.66 0.00 0.93
C ARG A 56 11.73 1.20 1.07
N LEU A 57 10.64 1.05 1.82
CA LEU A 57 9.65 2.11 2.03
C LEU A 57 10.02 3.06 3.17
N VAL A 58 10.75 2.57 4.16
CA VAL A 58 11.17 3.36 5.33
C VAL A 58 12.50 4.04 5.04
N PRO A 59 12.60 5.37 5.20
CA PRO A 59 13.87 6.05 5.01
C PRO A 59 14.91 5.56 6.04
N GLY A 60 16.03 5.03 5.53
CA GLY A 60 17.08 4.41 6.34
C GLY A 60 16.82 2.94 6.73
N GLY A 61 15.71 2.33 6.31
CA GLY A 61 15.26 1.00 6.75
C GLY A 61 16.27 -0.14 6.56
N THR A 62 17.11 -0.09 5.52
CA THR A 62 18.16 -1.10 5.26
C THR A 62 19.27 -1.13 6.30
N LYS A 63 19.47 -0.05 7.07
CA LYS A 63 20.51 0.06 8.11
C LYS A 63 19.96 -0.08 9.53
N LEU A 64 18.65 -0.24 9.68
CA LEU A 64 17.98 -0.31 10.97
C LEU A 64 17.72 -1.77 11.38
N ASP A 65 17.75 -2.02 12.69
CA ASP A 65 17.21 -3.25 13.26
C ASP A 65 15.68 -3.28 13.11
N THR A 66 15.08 -4.46 13.29
CA THR A 66 13.64 -4.64 13.03
C THR A 66 12.77 -3.79 13.97
N ALA A 67 13.17 -3.62 15.23
CA ALA A 67 12.38 -2.82 16.17
C ALA A 67 12.45 -1.33 15.81
N SER A 68 13.67 -0.79 15.64
CA SER A 68 13.84 0.61 15.24
C SER A 68 13.22 0.92 13.88
N MET A 69 13.27 -0.01 12.92
CA MET A 69 12.62 0.15 11.62
C MET A 69 11.11 0.32 11.76
N LEU A 70 10.46 -0.45 12.65
CA LEU A 70 9.03 -0.33 12.90
C LEU A 70 8.70 1.02 13.56
N ASP A 71 9.52 1.49 14.50
CA ASP A 71 9.34 2.80 15.14
C ASP A 71 9.49 3.96 14.15
N GLU A 72 10.49 3.90 13.26
CA GLU A 72 10.69 4.89 12.21
C GLU A 72 9.58 4.84 11.15
N ALA A 73 9.04 3.66 10.83
CA ALA A 73 7.88 3.52 9.95
C ALA A 73 6.66 4.27 10.51
N ILE A 74 6.38 4.12 11.80
CA ILE A 74 5.26 4.82 12.46
C ILE A 74 5.44 6.34 12.38
N LYS A 75 6.65 6.83 12.65
CA LYS A 75 6.98 8.27 12.56
C LYS A 75 6.82 8.79 11.13
N TYR A 76 7.31 8.04 10.14
CA TYR A 76 7.23 8.43 8.74
C TYR A 76 5.78 8.48 8.24
N VAL A 77 4.93 7.52 8.60
CA VAL A 77 3.50 7.55 8.28
C VAL A 77 2.81 8.77 8.92
N LYS A 78 3.14 9.10 10.19
CA LYS A 78 2.62 10.31 10.85
C LYS A 78 3.06 11.59 10.14
N PHE A 79 4.30 11.63 9.65
CA PHE A 79 4.81 12.73 8.85
C PHE A 79 4.06 12.87 7.53
N LEU A 80 3.89 11.79 6.77
CA LEU A 80 3.15 11.79 5.50
C LEU A 80 1.71 12.27 5.67
N LYS A 81 1.00 11.78 6.69
CA LYS A 81 -0.37 12.24 7.01
C LYS A 81 -0.42 13.74 7.30
N ARG A 82 0.59 14.29 7.97
CA ARG A 82 0.68 15.73 8.24
C ARG A 82 0.89 16.53 6.94
N GLN A 83 1.79 16.07 6.06
CA GLN A 83 2.02 16.70 4.76
C GLN A 83 0.74 16.71 3.90
N ILE A 84 0.02 15.59 3.85
CA ILE A 84 -1.24 15.49 3.12
C ILE A 84 -2.28 16.49 3.66
N ARG A 85 -2.45 16.59 4.98
CA ARG A 85 -3.38 17.57 5.58
C ARG A 85 -3.00 19.01 5.28
N GLN A 86 -1.69 19.33 5.23
CA GLN A 86 -1.22 20.67 4.86
C GLN A 86 -1.55 21.00 3.40
N LEU A 87 -1.46 20.02 2.50
CA LEU A 87 -1.78 20.17 1.08
C LEU A 87 -3.30 20.22 0.82
N GLN A 88 -4.09 19.52 1.63
CA GLN A 88 -5.55 19.49 1.51
C GLN A 88 -6.25 20.71 2.14
N GLN A 89 -5.55 21.51 2.95
CA GLN A 89 -6.13 22.76 3.46
C GLN A 89 -6.24 23.79 2.32
N PRO A 90 -7.44 24.34 2.05
CA PRO A 90 -7.72 25.23 0.91
C PRO A 90 -7.14 26.65 1.05
N GLY A 91 -5.97 26.80 1.66
CA GLY A 91 -5.24 28.06 1.82
C GLY A 91 -3.73 27.96 1.56
N ASN A 92 -3.18 26.75 1.37
CA ASN A 92 -1.77 26.54 1.08
C ASN A 92 -1.54 26.27 -0.42
N GLN A 93 -2.14 27.12 -1.25
CA GLN A 93 -1.75 27.30 -2.64
C GLN A 93 -0.31 27.83 -2.61
N VAL A 94 0.68 26.93 -2.60
CA VAL A 94 2.05 27.30 -2.96
C VAL A 94 1.94 27.76 -4.40
N ALA A 95 1.83 29.07 -4.57
CA ALA A 95 1.90 29.71 -5.86
C ALA A 95 3.14 29.13 -6.57
N PRO A 96 2.99 28.65 -7.83
CA PRO A 96 4.17 28.33 -8.62
C PRO A 96 5.10 29.56 -8.58
N PRO A 97 6.42 29.36 -8.47
CA PRO A 97 7.36 30.47 -8.36
C PRO A 97 7.05 31.48 -9.50
N PRO A 98 6.86 32.77 -9.19
CA PRO A 98 6.70 33.76 -10.23
C PRO A 98 8.01 33.81 -11.01
N CYS A 99 8.02 33.17 -12.17
CA CYS A 99 9.04 33.39 -13.18
C CYS A 99 8.96 34.86 -13.59
N LEU A 100 9.81 35.69 -12.97
CA LEU A 100 10.01 37.07 -13.34
C LEU A 100 10.70 37.14 -14.71
N GLY A 101 9.89 37.42 -15.73
CA GLY A 101 10.24 38.33 -16.84
C GLY A 101 11.07 37.78 -18.01
N VAL A 102 10.40 37.56 -19.15
CA VAL A 102 10.79 38.33 -20.35
C VAL A 102 9.53 38.72 -21.11
N ALA A 103 9.26 40.04 -21.12
CA ALA A 103 8.26 40.63 -21.97
C ALA A 103 8.81 40.71 -23.39
N THR A 104 8.23 39.98 -24.34
CA THR A 104 8.19 40.39 -25.75
C THR A 104 6.86 39.98 -26.35
N GLY A 105 6.00 40.99 -26.58
CA GLY A 105 5.27 41.14 -27.83
C GLY A 105 4.02 40.30 -28.09
N SER A 106 2.90 41.03 -28.25
CA SER A 106 1.82 40.79 -29.20
C SER A 106 0.85 39.62 -29.01
N SER A 107 -0.34 40.02 -28.54
CA SER A 107 -1.67 39.65 -29.04
C SER A 107 -1.73 38.61 -30.18
N ILE A 108 -2.33 37.46 -29.88
CA ILE A 108 -3.46 36.95 -30.66
C ILE A 108 -4.55 36.47 -29.70
N ALA A 109 -5.73 37.05 -29.88
CA ALA A 109 -6.97 36.59 -29.31
C ALA A 109 -7.33 35.20 -29.88
N GLY A 110 -8.07 34.39 -29.11
CA GLY A 110 -8.65 33.15 -29.63
C GLY A 110 -9.01 32.12 -28.55
N ASP A 111 -10.00 32.47 -27.72
CA ASP A 111 -11.12 31.61 -27.33
C ASP A 111 -10.86 30.19 -26.79
N TRP A 112 -11.03 30.02 -25.47
CA TRP A 112 -11.60 28.78 -24.92
C TRP A 112 -13.04 29.09 -24.50
N VAL A 113 -13.96 28.85 -25.43
CA VAL A 113 -15.39 29.00 -25.18
C VAL A 113 -15.83 27.97 -24.15
N ALA A 114 -16.43 28.45 -23.08
CA ALA A 114 -17.15 27.65 -22.10
C ALA A 114 -18.40 27.06 -22.77
N ALA A 115 -18.38 25.77 -23.09
CA ALA A 115 -19.59 25.04 -23.45
C ALA A 115 -20.41 24.75 -22.18
N THR A 116 -21.28 25.69 -21.83
CA THR A 116 -22.41 25.43 -20.93
C THR A 116 -23.51 24.72 -21.73
N ALA A 117 -23.51 23.40 -21.72
CA ALA A 117 -24.64 22.63 -22.21
C ALA A 117 -25.38 22.02 -21.02
N SER A 118 -26.30 22.81 -20.46
CA SER A 118 -27.46 22.29 -19.75
C SER A 118 -28.32 21.48 -20.73
N THR A 119 -28.43 20.17 -20.53
CA THR A 119 -29.57 19.39 -21.04
C THR A 119 -30.16 18.61 -19.88
N SER A 120 -31.41 18.93 -19.60
CA SER A 120 -32.20 18.38 -18.52
C SER A 120 -32.89 17.08 -18.93
N LYS A 121 -33.27 16.30 -17.90
CA LYS A 121 -34.32 15.26 -17.82
C LYS A 121 -33.92 13.86 -18.31
N SER A 122 -33.87 12.90 -17.36
CA SER A 122 -34.86 11.82 -17.28
C SER A 122 -34.38 10.67 -16.38
N LEU A 123 -35.09 10.48 -15.26
CA LEU A 123 -35.48 9.21 -14.65
C LEU A 123 -34.45 8.06 -14.65
N GLY A 124 -33.92 7.76 -13.46
CA GLY A 124 -33.13 6.56 -13.21
C GLY A 124 -32.71 6.42 -11.76
N SER A 125 -33.68 6.53 -10.84
CA SER A 125 -33.48 6.18 -9.43
C SER A 125 -33.27 4.68 -9.32
N PHE A 126 -32.03 4.24 -9.12
CA PHE A 126 -31.73 2.91 -8.60
C PHE A 126 -31.14 3.06 -7.21
N ALA A 127 -32.02 3.39 -6.27
CA ALA A 127 -31.80 3.11 -4.86
C ALA A 127 -31.84 1.58 -4.68
N PHE A 128 -30.68 0.95 -4.52
CA PHE A 128 -30.61 -0.38 -3.94
C PHE A 128 -30.38 -0.20 -2.43
N SER A 129 -31.48 0.00 -1.71
CA SER A 129 -31.47 -0.02 -0.25
C SER A 129 -31.13 -1.42 0.26
N PRO A 130 -30.41 -1.52 1.39
CA PRO A 130 -30.10 -2.79 2.04
C PRO A 130 -31.34 -3.29 2.76
N LEU A 131 -32.00 -4.31 2.21
CA LEU A 131 -33.00 -5.07 2.96
C LEU A 131 -32.34 -6.31 3.55
N ALA A 132 -32.42 -6.37 4.88
CA ALA A 132 -32.72 -7.55 5.67
C ALA A 132 -31.99 -8.86 5.34
N GLY A 133 -31.14 -9.27 6.29
CA GLY A 133 -31.20 -10.61 6.84
C GLY A 133 -30.91 -11.76 5.87
N CYS A 134 -29.63 -12.09 5.71
CA CYS A 134 -29.22 -13.48 5.54
C CYS A 134 -28.22 -13.81 6.63
N ALA A 135 -28.73 -14.48 7.66
CA ALA A 135 -27.93 -15.21 8.61
C ALA A 135 -27.22 -16.34 7.85
N TYR A 136 -25.91 -16.23 7.64
CA TYR A 136 -25.10 -17.35 7.19
C TYR A 136 -24.63 -18.12 8.43
N ILE A 137 -25.51 -19.03 8.85
CA ILE A 137 -25.23 -20.06 9.84
C ILE A 137 -24.26 -21.08 9.24
N PHE A 138 -23.28 -21.45 10.07
CA PHE A 138 -22.53 -22.71 10.15
C PHE A 138 -22.75 -23.75 9.03
N GLY A 139 -21.65 -24.10 8.36
CA GLY A 139 -21.53 -25.34 7.60
C GLY A 139 -20.11 -25.88 7.75
N GLY A 140 -19.88 -26.63 8.83
CA GLY A 140 -18.70 -27.48 8.96
C GLY A 140 -18.78 -28.57 7.90
N HIS A 141 -17.80 -28.60 7.01
CA HIS A 141 -17.60 -29.72 6.10
C HIS A 141 -16.59 -30.67 6.73
N GLU A 142 -17.14 -31.53 7.59
CA GLU A 142 -16.57 -32.80 7.98
C GLU A 142 -16.60 -33.72 6.75
N ALA A 143 -15.43 -34.10 6.26
CA ALA A 143 -15.28 -35.15 5.26
C ALA A 143 -13.85 -35.70 5.30
N ASP A 144 -13.77 -36.93 5.79
CA ASP A 144 -12.88 -38.01 5.38
C ASP A 144 -11.43 -38.05 5.90
N ASP A 145 -11.30 -38.52 7.15
CA ASP A 145 -10.16 -39.32 7.61
C ASP A 145 -10.21 -40.75 7.01
N PRO A 146 -9.11 -41.27 6.43
CA PRO A 146 -8.91 -42.70 6.26
C PRO A 146 -7.85 -43.23 7.24
N TYR A 147 -8.33 -43.98 8.25
CA TYR A 147 -7.80 -45.17 8.98
C TYR A 147 -6.37 -45.71 8.70
N PRO A 148 -5.76 -46.59 9.56
CA PRO A 148 -6.40 -47.42 10.59
C PRO A 148 -5.73 -47.52 11.98
N HIS A 149 -6.58 -47.92 12.92
CA HIS A 149 -6.28 -48.50 14.23
C HIS A 149 -5.42 -49.77 14.11
N LEU A 150 -4.30 -49.83 14.83
CA LEU A 150 -3.64 -51.10 15.16
C LEU A 150 -4.08 -51.55 16.55
N HIS A 151 -4.87 -52.61 16.54
CA HIS A 151 -5.08 -53.52 17.66
C HIS A 151 -3.77 -54.27 17.91
N LEU A 152 -3.27 -54.31 19.14
CA LEU A 152 -2.44 -55.44 19.56
C LEU A 152 -2.68 -55.78 21.03
N GLN A 153 -2.86 -57.08 21.19
CA GLN A 153 -3.09 -57.86 22.39
C GLN A 153 -1.79 -58.05 23.19
#